data_AF-A0A945YNS7-F1
#
_entry.id   AF-A0A945YNS7-F1
#
_cell.length_a   1.000
_cell.length_b   1.000
_cell.length_c   1.000
_cell.angle_alpha   90.00
_cell.angle_beta   90.00
_cell.angle_gamma   90.00
#
_symmetry.space_group_name_H-M   'P 1'
#
loop_
_entity.id
_entity.type
_entity.pdbx_description
1 polymer ?
#
loop_
_entity_poly.entity_id
_entity_poly.type
_entity_poly.pdbx_seq_one_letter_code
_entity_poly.pdbx_strand_id
1 'polypeptide(L)' 'MMEWPDGFGRITFDTIDSTNKEASRLASDITQPTWILAEEQTSGVGRRGRKWSSQKGNFSSTLLMPISGDLSSVAL' A
#
# COMPACT_ATOMS: atom_id res chain seq x y z
N MET A 1 15.21 -16.92 -8.73
CA MET A 1 14.38 -16.07 -7.87
C MET A 1 14.66 -14.64 -8.30
N MET A 2 13.66 -13.86 -8.71
CA MET A 2 13.90 -12.44 -9.04
C MET A 2 14.21 -11.70 -7.74
N GLU A 3 15.27 -10.90 -7.74
CA GLU A 3 15.56 -9.99 -6.64
C GLU A 3 14.51 -8.88 -6.60
N TRP A 4 14.29 -8.33 -5.42
CA TRP A 4 13.35 -7.23 -5.24
C TRP A 4 13.92 -5.95 -5.89
N PRO A 5 13.09 -5.07 -6.49
CA PRO A 5 13.60 -3.87 -7.14
C PRO A 5 14.35 -2.94 -6.18
N ASP A 6 15.49 -2.43 -6.63
CA ASP A 6 16.26 -1.42 -5.91
C ASP A 6 15.45 -0.14 -5.68
N GLY A 7 15.65 0.49 -4.52
CA GLY A 7 14.96 1.73 -4.15
C GLY A 7 13.52 1.57 -3.67
N PHE A 8 12.99 0.33 -3.63
CA PHE A 8 11.66 0.05 -3.10
C PHE A 8 11.72 -0.74 -1.79
N GLY A 9 11.06 -0.21 -0.75
CA GLY A 9 10.75 -0.96 0.46
C GLY A 9 9.71 -2.05 0.21
N ARG A 10 9.68 -3.05 1.09
CA ARG A 10 8.66 -4.11 1.08
C ARG A 10 8.23 -4.47 2.50
N ILE A 11 6.92 -4.41 2.74
CA ILE A 11 6.28 -4.85 3.97
C ILE A 11 5.20 -5.86 3.59
N THR A 12 5.20 -7.02 4.24
CA THR A 12 4.28 -8.13 3.95
C THR A 12 3.54 -8.55 5.21
N PHE A 13 2.23 -8.76 5.07
CA PHE A 13 1.37 -9.26 6.14
C PHE A 13 0.64 -10.53 5.70
N ASP A 14 0.46 -11.47 6.61
CA ASP A 14 -0.45 -12.60 6.37
C ASP A 14 -1.90 -12.10 6.36
N THR A 15 -2.23 -11.22 7.30
CA THR A 15 -3.59 -10.65 7.43
C THR A 15 -3.50 -9.24 7.99
N ILE A 16 -4.27 -8.32 7.40
CA ILE A 16 -4.38 -6.92 7.86
C ILE A 16 -5.80 -6.41 7.67
N ASP A 17 -6.15 -5.27 8.26
CA ASP A 17 -7.44 -4.63 7.99
C ASP A 17 -7.51 -4.09 6.56
N SER A 18 -6.56 -3.23 6.17
CA SER A 18 -6.37 -2.83 4.77
C SER A 18 -4.96 -2.35 4.49
N THR A 19 -4.36 -2.80 3.39
CA THR A 19 -3.04 -2.31 2.93
C THR A 19 -3.03 -0.81 2.71
N ASN A 20 -4.16 -0.23 2.27
CA ASN A 20 -4.27 1.21 2.05
C ASN A 20 -4.37 2.00 3.36
N LYS A 21 -5.06 1.46 4.36
CA LYS A 21 -5.10 2.07 5.70
C LYS A 21 -3.72 2.02 6.35
N GLU A 22 -3.02 0.90 6.19
CA GLU A 22 -1.65 0.77 6.68
C GLU A 22 -0.70 1.77 6.00
N ALA A 23 -0.82 1.95 4.69
CA ALA A 23 -0.09 3.00 3.98
C ALA A 23 -0.33 4.39 4.59
N SER A 24 -1.57 4.70 4.98
CA SER A 24 -1.88 5.96 5.67
C SER A 24 -1.26 6.06 7.07
N ARG A 25 -1.15 4.95 7.81
CA ARG A 25 -0.49 4.92 9.14
C ARG A 25 1.02 5.18 9.01
N LEU A 26 1.64 4.60 7.98
CA LEU A 26 3.08 4.67 7.73
C LEU A 26 3.53 5.91 6.96
N ALA A 27 2.60 6.72 6.46
CA ALA A 27 2.88 7.83 5.53
C ALA A 27 3.92 8.83 6.05
N SER A 28 3.97 9.07 7.37
CA SER A 28 4.92 10.00 7.98
C SER A 28 6.30 9.40 8.24
N ASP A 29 6.40 8.07 8.33
CA ASP A 29 7.62 7.38 8.76
C ASP A 29 8.44 6.83 7.58
N ILE A 30 7.79 6.65 6.43
CA ILE A 30 8.40 6.07 5.24
C ILE A 30 8.99 7.16 4.35
N THR A 31 10.30 7.08 4.10
CA THR A 31 11.06 8.05 3.29
C THR A 31 11.36 7.58 1.87
N GLN A 32 11.04 6.33 1.53
CA GLN A 32 11.25 5.75 0.20
C GLN A 32 9.99 5.04 -0.31
N PRO A 33 9.78 4.93 -1.63
CA PRO A 33 8.65 4.17 -2.17
C PRO A 33 8.59 2.77 -1.56
N THR A 34 7.44 2.37 -1.01
CA THR A 34 7.32 1.12 -0.27
C THR A 34 6.05 0.39 -0.65
N TRP A 35 6.21 -0.87 -1.04
CA TRP A 35 5.09 -1.78 -1.26
C TRP A 35 4.63 -2.38 0.06
N ILE A 36 3.32 -2.33 0.28
CA ILE A 36 2.64 -2.98 1.40
C ILE A 36 1.75 -4.06 0.80
N LEU A 37 2.00 -5.32 1.16
CA LEU A 37 1.31 -6.48 0.62
C LEU A 37 0.59 -7.23 1.75
N ALA A 38 -0.55 -7.82 1.43
CA ALA A 38 -1.23 -8.74 2.32
C ALA A 38 -1.83 -9.93 1.59
N GLU A 39 -1.76 -11.13 2.18
CA GLU A 39 -2.49 -12.30 1.66
C GLU A 39 -4.01 -12.20 1.92
N GLU A 40 -4.40 -11.48 2.97
CA GLU A 40 -5.81 -11.26 3.34
C GLU A 40 -6.04 -9.84 3.90
N GLN A 41 -7.09 -9.18 3.41
CA GLN A 41 -7.63 -7.94 4.00
C GLN A 41 -8.99 -8.21 4.64
N THR A 42 -9.11 -7.96 5.95
CA THR A 42 -10.35 -8.19 6.70
C THR A 42 -11.34 -7.03 6.61
N SER A 43 -10.88 -5.84 6.18
CA SER A 43 -11.66 -4.61 6.12
C SER A 43 -11.21 -3.70 4.96
N GLY A 44 -10.97 -4.32 3.79
CA GLY A 44 -10.63 -3.60 2.57
C GLY A 44 -11.72 -2.59 2.17
N VAL A 45 -11.30 -1.43 1.66
CA VAL A 45 -12.18 -0.35 1.24
C VAL A 45 -11.95 -0.04 -0.24
N GLY A 46 -12.99 -0.22 -1.05
CA GLY A 46 -13.04 0.15 -2.45
C GLY A 46 -13.57 1.58 -2.67
N ARG A 47 -13.75 1.95 -3.94
CA ARG A 47 -14.24 3.28 -4.31
C ARG A 47 -15.62 3.57 -3.70
N ARG A 48 -15.81 4.82 -3.27
CA ARG A 48 -17.03 5.32 -2.61
C ARG A 48 -17.36 4.57 -1.33
N GLY A 49 -16.34 4.13 -0.58
CA GLY A 49 -16.51 3.46 0.72
C GLY A 49 -17.10 2.06 0.65
N ARG A 50 -17.25 1.47 -0.56
CA ARG A 50 -17.76 0.10 -0.69
C ARG A 50 -16.79 -0.88 -0.05
N LYS A 51 -17.32 -1.90 0.63
CA LYS A 51 -16.49 -3.00 1.12
C LYS A 51 -15.77 -3.65 -0.06
N TRP A 52 -14.47 -3.84 0.09
CA TRP A 52 -13.65 -4.66 -0.78
C TRP A 52 -13.39 -5.98 -0.05
N SER A 53 -14.09 -7.02 -0.47
CA SER A 53 -13.83 -8.38 0.01
C SER A 53 -12.87 -9.04 -0.96
N SER A 54 -11.69 -9.45 -0.48
CA SER A 54 -10.76 -10.29 -1.23
C SER A 54 -10.69 -11.64 -0.55
N GLN A 55 -10.80 -12.72 -1.32
CA GLN A 55 -10.51 -14.06 -0.79
C GLN A 55 -9.04 -14.14 -0.39
N LYS A 56 -8.74 -14.94 0.65
CA LYS A 56 -7.36 -15.23 1.04
C LYS A 56 -6.58 -15.78 -0.15
N GLY A 57 -5.38 -15.25 -0.38
CA GLY A 57 -4.53 -15.61 -1.52
C GLY A 57 -4.71 -14.71 -2.74
N ASN A 58 -5.70 -13.80 -2.75
CA ASN A 58 -5.74 -12.73 -3.73
C ASN A 58 -4.60 -11.74 -3.49
N PHE A 59 -4.03 -11.21 -4.57
CA PHE A 59 -3.02 -10.17 -4.47
C PHE A 59 -3.64 -8.83 -4.02
N SER A 60 -3.41 -8.48 -2.76
CA SER A 60 -3.73 -7.15 -2.21
C SER A 60 -2.46 -6.38 -1.95
N SER A 61 -2.29 -5.22 -2.59
CA SER A 61 -1.17 -4.34 -2.29
C SER A 61 -1.49 -2.85 -2.42
N THR A 62 -0.67 -2.06 -1.76
CA THR A 62 -0.64 -0.60 -1.88
C THR A 62 0.82 -0.17 -2.04
N LEU A 63 1.10 0.68 -3.02
CA LEU A 63 2.38 1.38 -3.14
C LEU A 63 2.25 2.74 -2.47
N LEU A 64 2.96 2.93 -1.36
CA LEU A 64 3.12 4.22 -0.72
C LEU A 64 4.28 4.96 -1.39
N MET A 65 3.98 6.09 -2.04
CA MET A 65 4.98 6.94 -2.69
C MET A 65 5.07 8.28 -1.97
N PRO A 66 6.20 8.59 -1.32
CA PRO A 66 6.49 9.95 -0.88
C PRO A 66 6.55 10.87 -2.10
N ILE A 67 5.82 11.97 -2.06
CA ILE A 67 5.82 12.97 -3.13
C ILE A 67 6.84 14.05 -2.75
N SER A 68 7.84 14.24 -3.61
CA SER A 68 8.78 15.36 -3.50
C SER A 68 8.41 16.44 -4.51
N GLY A 69 8.30 17.69 -4.07
CA GLY A 69 8.00 18.83 -4.94
C GLY A 69 6.82 19.66 -4.42
N ASP A 70 6.58 20.79 -5.07
CA ASP A 70 5.43 21.65 -4.75
C ASP A 70 4.13 21.00 -5.25
N LEU A 71 3.03 21.17 -4.52
CA LEU A 71 1.72 20.62 -4.90
C LEU A 71 1.30 21.01 -6.33
N SER A 72 1.64 22.22 -6.78
CA SER A 72 1.35 22.68 -8.16
C SER A 72 2.12 21.93 -9.24
N SER A 73 3.19 21.23 -8.88
CA SER A 73 4.05 20.47 -9.81
C SER A 73 3.77 18.96 -9.81
N VAL A 74 3.04 18.46 -8.81
CA VAL A 74 2.84 17.01 -8.58
C VAL A 74 1.37 16.57 -8.61
N ALA A 75 0.42 17.50 -8.48
CA ALA A 75 -0.99 17.23 -8.69
C ALA A 75 -1.34 17.42 -10.18
N LEU A 76 -1.84 16.35 -10.83
CA LEU A 76 -2.45 16.38 -12.17
C LEU A 76 -3.85 17.00 -12.13
#